data_AF-A0A364NXU4-F1
#
_entry.id   AF-A0A364NXU4-F1
#
_cell.length_a   1.000
_cell.length_b   1.000
_cell.length_c   1.000
_cell.angle_alpha   90.00
_cell.angle_beta   90.00
_cell.angle_gamma   90.00
#
_symmetry.space_group_name_H-M   'P 1'
#
loop_
_entity.id
_entity.type
_entity.pdbx_description
1 polymer ?
#
loop_
_entity_poly.entity_id
_entity_poly.type
_entity_poly.pdbx_seq_one_letter_code
_entity_poly.pdbx_strand_id
1 'polypeptide(L)'
;MTAKSNALLLGMAALIVAAPLILNPAAQFGGTDDAASEVVTASNPDYRKWTEPFWAPTKEIEATLFALQAAFGAGILGYVLGRMHGRRDK
;
A
#
# COMPACT_ATOMS: atom_id res chain seq x y z
N MET A 1 2.07 -6.28 26.01
CA MET A 1 0.78 -6.58 25.35
C MET A 1 0.47 -8.04 25.62
N THR A 2 -0.73 -8.36 26.10
CA THR A 2 -1.16 -9.74 26.35
C THR A 2 -1.52 -10.43 25.02
N ALA A 3 -1.39 -11.76 24.96
CA ALA A 3 -1.69 -12.55 23.76
C ALA A 3 -3.09 -12.27 23.18
N LYS A 4 -4.07 -11.99 24.06
CA LYS A 4 -5.43 -11.60 23.69
C LYS A 4 -5.48 -10.26 22.94
N SER A 5 -4.74 -9.24 23.37
CA SER A 5 -4.66 -7.96 22.65
C SER A 5 -3.96 -8.09 21.29
N ASN A 6 -2.91 -8.91 21.19
CA ASN A 6 -2.23 -9.13 19.91
C ASN A 6 -3.13 -9.86 18.91
N ALA A 7 -3.84 -10.89 19.37
CA ALA A 7 -4.81 -11.61 18.53
C ALA A 7 -5.95 -10.68 18.06
N LEU A 8 -6.46 -9.81 18.93
CA LEU A 8 -7.45 -8.81 18.56
C LEU A 8 -6.93 -7.84 17.50
N LEU A 9 -5.72 -7.29 17.69
CA LEU A 9 -5.13 -6.34 16.75
C LEU A 9 -4.83 -6.98 15.39
N LEU A 10 -4.32 -8.22 15.37
CA LEU A 10 -4.12 -8.97 14.12
C LEU A 10 -5.46 -9.27 13.42
N GLY A 11 -6.49 -9.63 14.18
CA GLY A 11 -7.84 -9.83 13.65
C GLY A 11 -8.41 -8.55 13.03
N MET A 12 -8.24 -7.40 13.69
CA MET A 12 -8.65 -6.11 13.14
C MET A 12 -7.85 -5.73 11.89
N ALA A 13 -6.54 -5.94 11.88
CA ALA A 13 -5.71 -5.68 10.70
C ALA A 13 -6.16 -6.55 9.50
N ALA A 14 -6.40 -7.85 9.72
CA ALA A 14 -6.94 -8.75 8.71
C ALA A 14 -8.33 -8.29 8.22
N LEU A 15 -9.19 -7.85 9.12
CA LEU A 15 -10.52 -7.32 8.78
C LEU A 15 -10.40 -6.07 7.89
N ILE A 16 -9.52 -5.12 8.22
CA ILE A 16 -9.31 -3.90 7.42
C ILE A 16 -8.86 -4.24 5.99
N VAL A 17 -8.01 -5.25 5.83
CA VAL A 17 -7.55 -5.72 4.51
C VAL A 17 -8.64 -6.49 3.76
N ALA A 18 -9.40 -7.35 4.44
CA ALA A 18 -10.40 -8.21 3.82
C ALA A 18 -11.73 -7.50 3.52
N ALA A 19 -12.13 -6.53 4.34
CA ALA A 19 -13.38 -5.80 4.20
C ALA A 19 -13.59 -5.19 2.80
N PRO A 20 -12.64 -4.43 2.19
CA PRO A 20 -12.84 -3.87 0.87
C PRO A 20 -12.95 -4.95 -0.23
N LEU A 21 -12.26 -6.09 -0.08
CA LEU A 21 -12.33 -7.20 -1.04
C LEU A 21 -13.70 -7.88 -1.06
N ILE A 22 -14.39 -7.93 0.08
CA ILE A 22 -15.70 -8.56 0.21
C ILE A 22 -16.83 -7.58 -0.11
N LEU A 23 -16.71 -6.33 0.36
CA LEU A 23 -17.75 -5.31 0.20
C LEU A 23 -17.78 -4.71 -1.20
N ASN A 24 -16.64 -4.65 -1.89
CA ASN A 24 -16.55 -4.13 -3.25
C ASN A 24 -15.59 -4.97 -4.11
N PRO A 25 -16.00 -6.20 -4.50
CA PRO A 25 -15.16 -7.12 -5.27
C PRO A 25 -14.86 -6.62 -6.70
N ALA A 26 -15.65 -5.68 -7.21
CA ALA A 26 -15.44 -5.04 -8.51
C ALA A 26 -14.62 -3.74 -8.41
N ALA A 27 -14.18 -3.33 -7.22
CA ALA A 27 -13.36 -2.14 -7.05
C ALA A 27 -12.06 -2.28 -7.84
N GLN A 28 -11.77 -1.28 -8.66
CA GLN A 28 -10.46 -1.13 -9.26
C GLN A 28 -9.55 -0.51 -8.21
N PHE A 29 -8.69 -1.34 -7.59
CA PHE A 29 -7.66 -0.89 -6.67
C PHE A 29 -6.50 -0.28 -7.48
N GLY A 30 -6.74 0.93 -7.99
CA GLY A 30 -5.78 1.72 -8.74
C GLY A 30 -4.85 2.55 -7.84
N GLY A 31 -3.82 3.14 -8.46
CA GLY A 31 -2.94 4.07 -7.76
C GLY A 31 -3.66 5.37 -7.42
N THR A 32 -3.13 6.10 -6.43
CA THR A 32 -3.60 7.46 -6.11
C THR A 32 -3.42 8.42 -7.28
N ASP A 33 -2.41 8.16 -8.11
CA ASP A 33 -2.07 9.01 -9.26
C ASP A 33 -3.11 8.88 -10.39
N ASP A 34 -3.68 7.68 -10.57
CA ASP A 34 -4.78 7.44 -11.50
C ASP A 34 -6.02 8.25 -11.09
N ALA A 35 -6.39 8.15 -9.80
CA ALA A 35 -7.53 8.89 -9.25
C ALA A 35 -7.35 10.41 -9.35
N ALA A 36 -6.13 10.90 -9.07
CA ALA A 36 -5.81 12.32 -9.22
C ALA A 36 -5.93 12.79 -10.68
N SER A 37 -5.40 12.00 -11.63
CA SER A 37 -5.48 12.32 -13.05
C SER A 37 -6.93 12.35 -13.56
N GLU A 38 -7.77 11.44 -13.09
CA GLU A 38 -9.20 11.39 -13.45
C GLU A 38 -9.94 12.64 -12.96
N VAL A 39 -9.73 13.04 -11.70
CA VAL A 39 -10.35 14.25 -11.13
C VAL A 39 -9.88 15.52 -11.85
N VAL A 40 -8.58 15.63 -12.15
CA VAL A 40 -8.04 16.80 -12.86
C VAL A 40 -8.63 16.89 -14.28
N THR A 41 -8.71 15.78 -14.99
CA THR A 41 -9.27 15.73 -16.36
C THR A 41 -10.76 16.06 -16.35
N ALA A 42 -11.50 15.59 -15.35
CA ALA A 42 -12.93 15.89 -15.20
C ALA A 42 -13.18 17.37 -14.83
N SER A 43 -12.33 17.97 -14.00
CA SER A 43 -12.49 19.35 -13.54
C SER A 43 -11.95 20.39 -14.52
N ASN A 44 -10.96 20.07 -15.34
CA ASN A 44 -10.38 20.95 -16.36
C ASN A 44 -9.98 20.14 -17.60
N PRO A 45 -10.87 20.01 -18.60
CA PRO A 45 -10.61 19.25 -19.83
C PRO A 45 -9.41 19.79 -20.63
N ASP A 46 -9.17 21.10 -20.56
CA ASP A 46 -8.08 21.77 -21.28
C ASP A 46 -6.75 21.79 -20.51
N TYR A 47 -6.67 21.09 -19.37
CA TYR A 47 -5.47 21.06 -18.55
C TYR A 47 -4.29 20.41 -19.30
N ARG A 48 -3.22 21.19 -19.48
CA ARG A 48 -1.95 20.68 -19.99
C ARG A 48 -1.00 20.42 -18.84
N LYS A 49 -0.38 19.24 -18.84
CA LYS A 49 0.70 18.90 -17.91
C LYS A 49 1.83 19.92 -18.07
N TRP A 50 2.23 20.53 -16.97
CA TRP A 50 3.30 21.52 -16.90
C TRP A 50 4.70 20.89 -16.84
N THR A 51 4.77 19.58 -16.62
CA THR A 51 5.99 18.77 -16.59
C THR A 51 5.71 17.37 -17.13
N GLU A 52 6.67 16.80 -17.85
CA GLU A 52 6.65 15.39 -18.25
C GLU A 52 7.72 14.61 -17.47
N PRO A 53 7.46 13.35 -17.10
CA PRO A 53 8.48 12.52 -16.48
C PRO A 53 9.65 12.31 -17.46
N PHE A 54 10.88 12.50 -16.98
CA PHE A 54 12.08 12.18 -17.77
C PHE A 54 12.16 10.69 -18.13
N TRP A 55 11.50 9.83 -17.35
CA TRP A 55 11.35 8.41 -17.58
C TRP A 55 10.04 7.91 -16.96
N ALA A 56 9.36 6.99 -17.63
CA ALA A 56 8.17 6.33 -17.12
C ALA A 56 8.32 4.80 -17.29
N PRO A 57 8.13 4.00 -16.22
CA PRO A 57 8.11 2.55 -16.34
C PRO A 57 6.90 2.08 -17.16
N THR A 58 7.01 0.90 -17.77
CA THR A 58 5.80 0.19 -18.23
C THR A 58 4.98 -0.24 -17.01
N LYS A 59 3.66 -0.41 -17.18
CA LYS A 59 2.76 -0.79 -16.08
C LYS A 59 3.23 -2.04 -15.31
N GLU A 60 3.84 -3.00 -16.00
CA GLU A 60 4.39 -4.21 -15.38
C GLU A 60 5.62 -3.91 -14.51
N ILE A 61 6.53 -3.04 -14.98
CA ILE A 61 7.71 -2.63 -14.22
C ILE A 61 7.28 -1.78 -13.02
N GLU A 62 6.30 -0.91 -13.18
CA GLU A 62 5.73 -0.11 -12.09
C GLU A 62 5.19 -1.01 -10.96
N ALA A 63 4.33 -1.97 -11.30
CA ALA A 63 3.77 -2.90 -10.34
C ALA A 63 4.85 -3.74 -9.63
N THR A 64 5.90 -4.17 -10.35
CA THR A 64 7.01 -4.92 -9.74
C THR A 64 7.87 -4.07 -8.81
N LEU A 65 8.09 -2.78 -9.14
CA LEU A 65 8.78 -1.84 -8.26
C LEU A 65 7.99 -1.59 -6.97
N PHE A 66 6.66 -1.44 -7.05
CA PHE A 66 5.80 -1.36 -5.87
C PHE A 66 5.82 -2.65 -5.04
N ALA A 67 5.76 -3.82 -5.68
CA ALA A 67 5.86 -5.10 -4.99
C ALA A 67 7.22 -5.26 -4.27
N LEU A 68 8.31 -4.82 -4.90
CA LEU A 68 9.64 -4.83 -4.32
C LEU A 68 9.72 -3.89 -3.10
N GLN A 69 9.18 -2.67 -3.21
CA GLN A 69 9.10 -1.73 -2.09
C GLN A 69 8.29 -2.30 -0.92
N ALA A 70 7.16 -2.94 -1.20
CA ALA A 70 6.34 -3.60 -0.19
C ALA A 70 7.10 -4.74 0.51
N ALA A 71 7.82 -5.57 -0.26
CA ALA A 71 8.64 -6.65 0.28
C ALA A 71 9.77 -6.12 1.18
N PHE A 72 10.47 -5.07 0.76
CA PHE A 72 11.50 -4.42 1.58
C PHE A 72 10.92 -3.82 2.86
N GLY A 73 9.79 -3.10 2.77
CA GLY A 73 9.10 -2.54 3.93
C GLY A 73 8.69 -3.61 4.94
N ALA A 74 8.09 -4.70 4.46
CA ALA A 74 7.72 -5.85 5.29
C ALA A 74 8.94 -6.51 5.93
N GLY A 75 10.03 -6.68 5.18
CA GLY A 75 11.30 -7.24 5.70
C GLY A 75 11.91 -6.40 6.81
N ILE A 76 12.00 -5.08 6.62
CA ILE A 76 12.52 -4.16 7.65
C ILE A 76 11.63 -4.18 8.90
N LEU A 77 10.31 -4.08 8.74
CA LEU A 77 9.36 -4.14 9.85
C LEU A 77 9.49 -5.47 10.61
N GLY A 78 9.54 -6.60 9.90
CA GLY A 78 9.73 -7.92 10.48
C GLY A 78 11.04 -8.03 11.27
N TYR A 79 12.15 -7.54 10.71
CA TYR A 79 13.45 -7.53 11.38
C TYR A 79 13.44 -6.68 12.65
N VAL A 80 12.88 -5.47 12.61
CA VAL A 80 12.81 -4.56 13.76
C VAL A 80 11.95 -5.18 14.87
N LEU A 81 10.76 -5.68 14.53
CA LEU A 81 9.87 -6.33 15.49
C LEU A 81 10.53 -7.57 16.11
N GLY A 82 11.17 -8.41 15.30
CA GLY A 82 11.91 -9.58 15.76
C GLY A 82 13.07 -9.22 16.69
N ARG A 83 13.87 -8.21 16.34
CA ARG A 83 14.97 -7.70 17.17
C ARG A 83 14.48 -7.12 18.48
N MET A 84 13.38 -6.36 18.47
CA MET A 84 12.78 -5.80 19.69
C MET A 84 12.23 -6.90 20.61
N HIS A 85 11.66 -7.96 20.04
CA HIS A 85 11.19 -9.12 20.81
C HIS A 85 12.36 -9.87 21.46
N GLY A 86 13.41 -10.19 20.72
CA GLY A 86 14.59 -10.90 21.25
C GLY A 86 15.41 -10.11 22.28
N ARG A 87 15.23 -8.79 22.40
CA ARG A 87 15.85 -7.94 23.42
C ARG A 87 15.11 -7.93 24.76
N ARG A 88 13.88 -8.47 24.83
CA ARG A 88 13.09 -8.52 26.07
C ARG A 88 13.40 -9.72 26.97
N ASP A 89 14.12 -10.72 26.46
CA ASP A 89 14.56 -11.93 27.20
C ASP A 89 16.02 -11.84 27.69
N LYS A 90 16.57 -10.62 27.78
CA LYS A 90 17.74 -10.28 28.61
C LYS A 90 17.33 -9.20 29.59
#